data_AF-A0A7V2MDJ9-F1
#
_entry.id   AF-A0A7V2MDJ9-F1
#
_cell.length_a   1.000
_cell.length_b   1.000
_cell.length_c   1.000
_cell.angle_alpha   90.00
_cell.angle_beta   90.00
_cell.angle_gamma   90.00
#
_symmetry.space_group_name_H-M   'P 1'
#
loop_
_entity.id
_entity.type
_entity.pdbx_description
1 polymer ?
#
loop_
_entity_poly.entity_id
_entity_poly.type
_entity_poly.pdbx_seq_one_letter_code
_entity_poly.pdbx_strand_id
1 'polypeptide(L)'
;MTDRSRLTYTPAMQSIPFSRLDRPTVDVSLLIIRVAVGVVFMYHGAQKMFGWFDGPGLKFMMGPQGPGGGGILGLLVSIGECFGGFGIAVGFLSRFSAAANIVIMIGAIAMVHGKNGFGMQNNGFEYNWALIGLLAPILVAGPGAWTIGRFLPLPRNMSTGRPILPLE
;
A
#
# COMPACT_ATOMS: atom_id res chain seq x y z
N MET A 1 -58.36 39.81 16.03
CA MET A 1 -56.92 40.08 15.92
C MET A 1 -56.22 39.48 17.13
N THR A 2 -55.65 38.28 16.98
CA THR A 2 -54.79 37.66 18.01
C THR A 2 -53.42 37.46 17.38
N ASP A 3 -52.45 38.17 17.97
CA ASP A 3 -51.07 38.28 17.54
C ASP A 3 -50.33 36.94 17.73
N ARG A 4 -49.69 36.45 16.65
CA ARG A 4 -48.89 35.22 16.60
C ARG A 4 -47.39 35.54 16.53
N SER A 5 -46.90 36.45 17.36
CA SER A 5 -45.52 36.92 17.33
C SER A 5 -44.59 36.22 18.34
N ARG A 6 -44.53 34.88 18.36
CA ARG A 6 -43.39 34.15 18.97
C ARG A 6 -43.06 32.88 18.20
N LEU A 7 -42.39 33.06 17.05
CA LEU A 7 -41.56 32.01 16.48
C LEU A 7 -40.24 32.02 17.24
N THR A 8 -40.10 31.09 18.18
CA THR A 8 -38.84 30.67 18.77
C THR A 8 -37.89 30.28 17.63
N TYR A 9 -36.92 31.14 17.34
CA TYR A 9 -35.81 30.80 16.46
C TYR A 9 -34.87 29.89 17.24
N THR A 10 -35.15 28.58 17.26
CA THR A 10 -34.18 27.59 17.72
C THR A 10 -33.11 27.53 16.63
N PRO A 11 -31.87 28.01 16.85
CA PRO A 11 -30.83 27.80 15.85
C PRO A 11 -30.66 26.29 15.73
N ALA A 12 -30.91 25.75 14.53
CA ALA A 12 -30.55 24.39 14.21
C ALA A 12 -29.07 24.24 14.53
N MET A 13 -28.76 23.48 15.59
CA MET A 13 -27.43 23.07 15.93
C MET A 13 -26.92 22.26 14.74
N GLN A 14 -26.26 22.93 13.79
CA GLN A 14 -25.63 22.31 12.64
C GLN A 14 -24.58 21.35 13.20
N SER A 15 -24.95 20.08 13.31
CA SER A 15 -23.99 19.02 13.54
C SER A 15 -23.01 19.09 12.39
N ILE A 16 -21.80 19.60 12.66
CA ILE A 16 -20.70 19.50 11.70
C ILE A 16 -20.56 18.00 11.42
N PRO A 17 -20.86 17.51 10.21
CA PRO A 17 -20.73 16.10 9.94
C PRO A 17 -19.24 15.79 10.02
N PHE A 18 -18.84 14.94 10.99
CA PHE A 18 -17.46 14.46 11.18
C PHE A 18 -16.81 13.97 9.87
N SER A 19 -17.60 13.64 8.85
CA SER A 19 -17.17 13.17 7.53
C SER A 19 -16.34 14.15 6.68
N ARG A 20 -16.21 15.43 7.07
CA ARG A 20 -15.45 16.43 6.27
C ARG A 20 -14.10 16.86 6.84
N LEU A 21 -13.85 16.69 8.13
CA LEU A 21 -12.62 17.24 8.77
C LEU A 21 -11.40 16.30 8.66
N ASP A 22 -11.59 15.00 8.44
CA ASP A 22 -10.48 14.03 8.53
C ASP A 22 -9.85 13.66 7.19
N ARG A 23 -10.41 14.13 6.05
CA ARG A 23 -9.92 13.74 4.72
C ARG A 23 -8.44 14.06 4.49
N PRO A 24 -7.94 15.28 4.81
CA PRO A 24 -6.53 15.60 4.63
C PRO A 24 -5.62 14.74 5.52
N THR A 25 -6.04 14.48 6.76
CA THR A 25 -5.29 13.67 7.72
C THR A 25 -5.17 12.22 7.24
N VAL A 26 -6.27 11.64 6.74
CA VAL A 26 -6.28 10.29 6.14
C VAL A 26 -5.39 10.24 4.91
N ASP A 27 -5.48 11.23 4.02
CA ASP A 27 -4.68 11.30 2.80
C ASP A 27 -3.17 11.40 3.10
N VAL A 28 -2.78 12.20 4.10
CA VAL A 28 -1.38 12.31 4.55
C VAL A 28 -0.93 11.00 5.22
N SER A 29 -1.78 10.37 6.03
CA SER A 29 -1.48 9.09 6.67
C SER A 29 -1.19 8.01 5.63
N LEU A 30 -2.03 7.91 4.58
CA LEU A 30 -1.83 6.98 3.47
C LEU A 30 -0.55 7.28 2.70
N LEU A 31 -0.23 8.55 2.46
CA LEU A 31 1.02 8.95 1.81
C LEU A 31 2.24 8.48 2.60
N ILE A 32 2.27 8.71 3.92
CA ILE A 32 3.37 8.30 4.79
C ILE A 32 3.54 6.78 4.74
N ILE A 33 2.46 6.02 4.89
CA ILE A 33 2.49 4.55 4.87
C ILE A 33 3.00 4.05 3.52
N ARG A 34 2.50 4.60 2.41
CA ARG A 34 2.94 4.23 1.06
C ARG A 34 4.43 4.48 0.84
N VAL A 35 4.93 5.65 1.22
CA VAL A 35 6.35 5.97 1.02
C VAL A 35 7.21 5.07 1.90
N ALA A 36 6.86 4.90 3.17
CA ALA A 36 7.60 4.04 4.09
C ALA A 36 7.65 2.59 3.59
N VAL A 37 6.50 1.99 3.30
CA VAL A 37 6.45 0.59 2.85
C VAL A 37 7.02 0.43 1.44
N GLY A 38 6.79 1.39 0.55
CA GLY A 38 7.32 1.38 -0.81
C GLY A 38 8.84 1.41 -0.84
N VAL A 39 9.47 2.25 0.00
CA VAL A 39 10.94 2.29 0.14
C VAL A 39 11.48 0.96 0.67
N VAL A 40 10.81 0.36 1.65
CA VAL A 40 11.22 -0.96 2.18
C VAL A 40 11.20 -2.04 1.10
N PHE A 41 10.13 -2.11 0.32
CA PHE A 41 10.02 -3.06 -0.79
C PHE A 41 11.00 -2.75 -1.92
N MET A 42 11.26 -1.48 -2.23
CA MET A 42 12.29 -1.10 -3.20
C MET A 42 13.69 -1.49 -2.73
N TYR A 43 14.00 -1.31 -1.45
CA TYR A 43 15.28 -1.69 -0.87
C TYR A 43 15.49 -3.22 -0.99
N HIS A 44 14.54 -4.02 -0.52
CA HIS A 44 14.63 -5.47 -0.60
C HIS A 44 14.52 -6.01 -2.04
N GLY A 45 13.71 -5.37 -2.87
CA GLY A 45 13.59 -5.67 -4.28
C GLY A 45 14.89 -5.38 -5.04
N ALA A 46 15.58 -4.28 -4.74
CA ALA A 46 16.87 -3.95 -5.34
C ALA A 46 17.97 -4.93 -4.91
N GLN A 47 17.96 -5.37 -3.64
CA GLN A 47 18.83 -6.44 -3.16
C GLN A 47 18.61 -7.74 -3.96
N LYS A 48 17.35 -8.08 -4.26
CA LYS A 48 16.99 -9.30 -5.01
C LYS A 48 17.22 -9.19 -6.51
N MET A 49 16.91 -8.06 -7.13
CA MET A 49 17.04 -7.85 -8.58
C MET A 49 18.46 -7.51 -9.01
N PHE A 50 19.10 -6.58 -8.31
CA PHE A 50 20.35 -5.98 -8.76
C PHE A 50 21.54 -6.35 -7.88
N GLY A 51 21.32 -7.01 -6.74
CA GLY A 51 22.38 -7.32 -5.77
C GLY A 51 22.91 -6.06 -5.07
N TRP A 52 22.14 -4.98 -5.04
CA TRP A 52 22.52 -3.76 -4.34
C TRP A 52 22.57 -3.99 -2.83
N PHE A 53 23.32 -3.16 -2.09
CA PHE A 53 23.43 -3.23 -0.63
C PHE A 53 23.82 -4.62 -0.11
N ASP A 54 24.80 -5.25 -0.76
CA ASP A 54 25.26 -6.61 -0.48
C ASP A 54 24.14 -7.66 -0.51
N GLY A 55 23.12 -7.40 -1.35
CA GLY A 55 21.98 -8.27 -1.55
C GLY A 55 22.31 -9.54 -2.34
N PRO A 56 21.45 -10.56 -2.27
CA PRO A 56 21.69 -11.86 -2.89
C PRO A 56 21.80 -11.79 -4.43
N GLY A 57 21.15 -10.81 -5.04
CA GLY A 57 21.10 -10.64 -6.49
C GLY A 57 20.26 -11.70 -7.21
N LEU A 58 19.96 -11.43 -8.48
CA LEU A 58 18.97 -12.19 -9.22
C LEU A 58 19.41 -13.64 -9.46
N LYS A 59 20.72 -13.87 -9.64
CA LYS A 59 21.28 -15.21 -9.83
C LYS A 59 21.01 -16.12 -8.62
N PHE A 60 21.11 -15.59 -7.40
CA PHE A 60 20.79 -16.34 -6.20
C PHE A 60 19.29 -16.60 -6.10
N MET A 61 18.47 -15.59 -6.37
CA MET A 61 17.01 -15.71 -6.33
C MET A 61 16.48 -16.76 -7.32
N MET A 62 17.10 -16.85 -8.50
CA MET A 62 16.79 -17.85 -9.52
C MET A 62 17.57 -19.16 -9.35
N GLY A 63 18.42 -19.27 -8.32
CA GLY A 63 19.18 -20.48 -8.02
C GLY A 63 18.40 -21.45 -7.14
N PRO A 64 18.90 -22.67 -6.91
CA PRO A 64 18.19 -23.71 -6.16
C PRO A 64 17.85 -23.33 -4.71
N GLN A 65 18.57 -22.35 -4.15
CA GLN A 65 18.35 -21.82 -2.80
C GLN A 65 17.29 -20.71 -2.75
N GLY A 66 16.81 -20.27 -3.91
CA GLY A 66 15.76 -19.27 -4.04
C GLY A 66 14.37 -19.81 -3.69
N PRO A 67 13.35 -18.93 -3.62
CA PRO A 67 11.98 -19.31 -3.32
C PRO A 67 11.46 -20.41 -4.25
N GLY A 68 10.90 -21.48 -3.68
CA GLY A 68 10.34 -22.60 -4.44
C GLY A 68 11.36 -23.35 -5.32
N GLY A 69 12.65 -23.32 -4.98
CA GLY A 69 13.71 -23.95 -5.77
C GLY A 69 14.27 -23.08 -6.90
N GLY A 70 13.86 -21.81 -6.96
CA GLY A 70 14.41 -20.71 -7.77
C GLY A 70 14.49 -20.94 -9.28
N GLY A 71 13.83 -20.06 -10.01
CA GLY A 71 13.66 -20.10 -11.46
C GLY A 71 12.72 -18.97 -11.80
N ILE A 72 11.57 -19.28 -12.41
CA ILE A 72 10.55 -18.26 -12.67
C ILE A 72 9.98 -17.62 -11.38
N LEU A 73 9.81 -18.40 -10.30
CA LEU A 73 9.28 -17.89 -9.03
C LEU A 73 10.24 -16.86 -8.39
N GLY A 74 11.53 -17.17 -8.34
CA GLY A 74 12.55 -16.25 -7.85
C GLY A 74 12.62 -14.95 -8.65
N LEU A 75 12.48 -15.03 -9.98
CA LEU A 75 12.40 -13.87 -10.86
C LEU A 75 11.16 -13.02 -10.56
N LEU A 76 9.97 -13.65 -10.48
CA LEU A 76 8.71 -12.97 -10.21
C LEU A 76 8.69 -12.30 -8.84
N VAL A 77 9.23 -12.94 -7.80
CA VAL A 77 9.37 -12.34 -6.46
C VAL A 77 10.28 -11.11 -6.53
N SER A 78 11.43 -11.22 -7.21
CA SER A 78 12.38 -10.11 -7.31
C SER A 78 11.78 -8.90 -8.03
N ILE A 79 11.12 -9.13 -9.16
CA ILE A 79 10.42 -8.10 -9.94
C ILE A 79 9.26 -7.51 -9.14
N GLY A 80 8.43 -8.37 -8.54
CA GLY A 80 7.25 -7.97 -7.80
C GLY A 80 7.58 -7.10 -6.59
N GLU A 81 8.62 -7.43 -5.83
CA GLU A 81 9.06 -6.60 -4.70
C GLU A 81 9.62 -5.25 -5.18
N CYS A 82 10.49 -5.24 -6.19
CA CYS A 82 11.14 -4.01 -6.63
C CYS A 82 10.14 -3.04 -7.30
N PHE A 83 9.44 -3.51 -8.33
CA PHE A 83 8.50 -2.66 -9.08
C PHE A 83 7.19 -2.45 -8.35
N GLY A 84 6.74 -3.42 -7.55
CA GLY A 84 5.58 -3.24 -6.69
C GLY A 84 5.86 -2.22 -5.58
N GLY A 85 7.06 -2.24 -4.97
CA GLY A 85 7.48 -1.21 -4.03
C GLY A 85 7.48 0.20 -4.65
N PHE A 86 8.02 0.31 -5.87
CA PHE A 86 7.99 1.56 -6.64
C PHE A 86 6.56 2.03 -6.94
N GLY A 87 5.69 1.12 -7.43
CA GLY A 87 4.28 1.42 -7.69
C GLY A 87 3.54 1.91 -6.45
N ILE A 88 3.78 1.30 -5.29
CA ILE A 88 3.23 1.74 -4.00
C ILE A 88 3.73 3.14 -3.62
N ALA A 89 5.04 3.39 -3.68
CA ALA A 89 5.63 4.68 -3.30
C ALA A 89 5.09 5.84 -4.14
N VAL A 90 5.04 5.65 -5.46
CA VAL A 90 4.56 6.62 -6.46
C VAL A 90 3.02 6.74 -6.45
N GLY A 91 2.33 5.74 -5.90
CA GLY A 91 0.87 5.64 -5.90
C GLY A 91 0.29 5.18 -7.25
N PHE A 92 1.12 4.65 -8.16
CA PHE A 92 0.68 4.13 -9.45
C PHE A 92 0.35 2.64 -9.31
N LEU A 93 -0.89 2.25 -9.65
CA LEU A 93 -1.35 0.86 -9.53
C LEU A 93 -1.18 0.32 -8.09
N SER A 94 -1.42 1.17 -7.09
CA SER A 94 -1.05 0.91 -5.70
C SER A 94 -1.78 -0.28 -5.10
N ARG A 95 -3.07 -0.52 -5.44
CA ARG A 95 -3.79 -1.70 -4.96
C ARG A 95 -3.24 -2.98 -5.55
N PHE A 96 -3.01 -3.01 -6.86
CA PHE A 96 -2.40 -4.17 -7.51
C PHE A 96 -1.02 -4.46 -6.93
N SER A 97 -0.19 -3.42 -6.78
CA SER A 97 1.15 -3.53 -6.20
C SER A 97 1.11 -3.97 -4.74
N ALA A 98 0.14 -3.51 -3.95
CA ALA A 98 -0.06 -3.95 -2.57
C ALA A 98 -0.52 -5.41 -2.50
N ALA A 99 -1.47 -5.82 -3.34
CA ALA A 99 -1.93 -7.20 -3.43
C ALA A 99 -0.79 -8.15 -3.82
N ALA A 100 0.00 -7.80 -4.83
CA ALA A 100 1.15 -8.58 -5.26
C ALA A 100 2.17 -8.75 -4.12
N ASN A 101 2.52 -7.67 -3.42
CA ASN A 101 3.45 -7.73 -2.30
C ASN A 101 2.89 -8.51 -1.10
N ILE A 102 1.59 -8.43 -0.81
CA ILE A 102 0.96 -9.27 0.22
C ILE A 102 1.11 -10.75 -0.13
N VAL A 103 0.87 -11.14 -1.39
CA VAL A 103 1.06 -12.53 -1.82
C VAL A 103 2.51 -12.97 -1.68
N ILE A 104 3.47 -12.11 -2.03
CA ILE A 104 4.91 -12.39 -1.84
C ILE A 104 5.24 -12.59 -0.36
N MET A 105 4.72 -11.73 0.53
CA MET A 105 4.92 -11.88 1.97
C MET A 105 4.33 -13.18 2.48
N ILE A 106 3.10 -13.54 2.08
CA ILE A 106 2.48 -14.82 2.46
C ILE A 106 3.34 -16.00 1.98
N GLY A 107 3.84 -15.95 0.74
CA GLY A 107 4.76 -16.95 0.20
C GLY A 107 6.06 -17.06 1.02
N ALA A 108 6.65 -15.93 1.40
CA ALA A 108 7.85 -15.90 2.24
C ALA A 108 7.60 -16.51 3.63
N ILE A 109 6.43 -16.25 4.23
CA ILE A 109 6.01 -16.91 5.48
C ILE A 109 5.88 -18.42 5.26
N ALA A 110 5.12 -18.86 4.26
CA ALA A 110 4.86 -20.28 4.05
C ALA A 110 6.12 -21.09 3.71
N MET A 111 7.05 -20.52 2.93
CA MET A 111 8.20 -21.24 2.40
C MET A 111 9.47 -21.12 3.26
N VAL A 112 9.66 -20.00 3.96
CA VAL A 112 10.95 -19.67 4.58
C VAL A 112 10.81 -19.45 6.08
N HIS A 113 9.94 -18.52 6.49
CA HIS A 113 9.96 -17.98 7.86
C HIS A 113 8.98 -18.68 8.82
N GLY A 114 7.92 -19.30 8.32
CA GLY A 114 6.85 -19.88 9.14
C GLY A 114 7.33 -20.97 10.10
N LYS A 115 8.32 -21.76 9.67
CA LYS A 115 8.96 -22.81 10.49
C LYS A 115 9.76 -22.25 11.68
N ASN A 116 10.16 -20.97 11.63
CA ASN A 116 10.95 -20.32 12.67
C ASN A 116 10.09 -19.65 13.76
N GLY A 117 8.76 -19.73 13.64
CA GLY A 117 7.83 -19.06 14.55
C GLY A 117 7.71 -17.55 14.28
N PHE A 118 7.12 -16.81 15.23
CA PHE A 118 6.82 -15.39 15.06
C PHE A 118 8.08 -14.51 15.20
N GLY A 119 8.83 -14.65 16.30
CA GLY A 119 9.83 -13.68 16.72
C GLY A 119 10.98 -13.47 15.72
N MET A 120 11.29 -12.21 15.44
CA MET A 120 12.38 -11.83 14.52
C MET A 120 13.76 -12.35 14.94
N GLN A 121 14.01 -12.55 16.24
CA GLN A 121 15.29 -13.09 16.75
C GLN A 121 15.66 -14.46 16.16
N ASN A 122 14.66 -15.27 15.81
CA ASN A 122 14.85 -16.59 15.23
C ASN A 122 14.72 -16.58 13.69
N ASN A 123 14.77 -15.41 13.04
CA ASN A 123 14.36 -15.24 11.64
C ASN A 123 12.89 -15.65 11.41
N GLY A 124 12.03 -15.36 12.39
CA GLY A 124 10.58 -15.58 12.31
C GLY A 124 9.86 -14.68 11.32
N PHE A 125 8.53 -14.81 11.26
CA PHE A 125 7.70 -14.10 10.27
C PHE A 125 7.11 -12.76 10.73
N GLU A 126 7.47 -12.27 11.92
CA GLU A 126 6.99 -10.98 12.47
C GLU A 126 7.14 -9.81 11.49
N TYR A 127 8.29 -9.72 10.81
CA TYR A 127 8.53 -8.68 9.81
C TYR A 127 7.56 -8.76 8.62
N ASN A 128 7.37 -9.97 8.08
CA ASN A 128 6.46 -10.20 6.95
C ASN A 128 5.01 -9.87 7.35
N TRP A 129 4.63 -10.22 8.58
CA TRP A 129 3.33 -9.89 9.15
C TRP A 129 3.12 -8.38 9.27
N ALA A 130 4.11 -7.65 9.79
CA ALA A 130 4.05 -6.20 9.89
C ALA A 130 3.90 -5.53 8.52
N LEU A 131 4.64 -6.00 7.50
CA LEU A 131 4.53 -5.50 6.14
C LEU A 131 3.14 -5.75 5.53
N ILE A 132 2.54 -6.93 5.76
CA ILE A 132 1.16 -7.20 5.35
C ILE A 132 0.20 -6.20 6.01
N GLY A 133 0.39 -5.92 7.30
CA GLY A 133 -0.39 -4.93 8.05
C GLY A 133 -0.28 -3.51 7.49
N LEU A 134 0.88 -3.12 6.96
CA LEU A 134 1.08 -1.81 6.31
C LEU A 134 0.51 -1.77 4.88
N LEU A 135 0.50 -2.90 4.17
CA LEU A 135 -0.05 -3.00 2.82
C LEU A 135 -1.59 -3.07 2.82
N ALA A 136 -2.20 -3.65 3.84
CA ALA A 136 -3.65 -3.84 3.89
C ALA A 136 -4.45 -2.53 3.82
N PRO A 137 -4.09 -1.44 4.53
CA PRO A 137 -4.74 -0.14 4.36
C PRO A 137 -4.61 0.41 2.94
N ILE A 138 -3.47 0.22 2.27
CA ILE A 138 -3.25 0.66 0.89
C ILE A 138 -4.13 -0.14 -0.07
N LEU A 139 -4.25 -1.45 0.15
CA LEU A 139 -5.11 -2.32 -0.65
C LEU A 139 -6.59 -1.94 -0.52
N VAL A 140 -7.06 -1.66 0.69
CA VAL A 140 -8.47 -1.32 0.96
C VAL A 140 -8.78 0.12 0.55
N ALA A 141 -8.04 1.09 1.09
CA ALA A 141 -8.30 2.52 0.89
C ALA A 141 -7.85 3.04 -0.48
N GLY A 142 -6.95 2.32 -1.18
CA GLY A 142 -6.37 2.76 -2.43
C GLY A 142 -5.25 3.79 -2.24
N PRO A 143 -4.88 4.54 -3.30
CA PRO A 143 -3.70 5.38 -3.27
C PRO A 143 -3.87 6.67 -2.44
N GLY A 144 -5.08 7.13 -2.13
CA GLY A 144 -5.29 8.44 -1.45
C GLY A 144 -5.09 9.65 -2.39
N ALA A 145 -5.35 10.87 -1.89
CA ALA A 145 -5.42 12.08 -2.72
C ALA A 145 -4.08 12.58 -3.31
N TRP A 146 -2.95 12.10 -2.79
CA TRP A 146 -1.59 12.49 -3.21
C TRP A 146 -0.97 11.40 -4.08
N THR A 147 -1.34 11.38 -5.36
CA THR A 147 -0.95 10.33 -6.30
C THR A 147 -0.56 10.95 -7.63
N ILE A 148 0.49 10.41 -8.28
CA ILE A 148 0.96 10.93 -9.57
C ILE A 148 -0.10 10.87 -10.67
N GLY A 149 -1.07 9.95 -10.57
CA GLY A 149 -2.28 9.92 -11.42
C GLY A 149 -3.14 11.19 -11.37
N ARG A 150 -2.95 12.07 -10.38
CA ARG A 150 -3.62 13.39 -10.32
C ARG A 150 -2.94 14.46 -11.17
N PHE A 151 -1.64 14.30 -11.43
CA PHE A 151 -0.87 15.14 -12.35
C PHE A 151 -0.96 14.67 -13.80
N LEU A 152 -1.32 13.40 -14.01
CA LEU A 152 -1.57 12.87 -15.35
C LEU A 152 -2.94 13.38 -15.86
N PRO A 153 -3.06 13.89 -17.10
CA PRO A 153 -4.30 14.38 -17.68
C PRO A 153 -5.22 13.22 -18.07
N LEU A 154 -5.70 12.48 -17.08
CA LEU A 154 -6.67 11.41 -17.28
C LEU A 154 -8.09 11.99 -17.29
N PRO A 155 -9.01 11.41 -18.07
CA PRO A 155 -10.43 11.78 -18.05
C PRO A 155 -10.92 11.75 -16.59
N ARG A 156 -11.78 12.70 -16.20
CA ARG A 156 -12.27 12.82 -14.82
C ARG A 156 -13.76 12.50 -14.73
N ASN A 157 -14.15 11.87 -13.63
CA ASN A 157 -15.56 11.73 -13.29
C ASN A 157 -16.13 13.12 -12.97
N MET A 158 -17.12 13.57 -13.74
CA MET A 158 -17.74 14.89 -13.58
C MET A 158 -18.48 15.07 -12.25
N SER A 159 -18.86 13.98 -11.56
CA SER A 159 -19.55 14.01 -10.26
C SER A 159 -18.59 14.14 -9.06
N THR A 160 -17.38 13.58 -9.16
CA THR A 160 -16.43 13.50 -8.02
C THR A 160 -15.10 14.23 -8.27
N GLY A 161 -14.82 14.69 -9.49
CA GLY A 161 -13.58 15.36 -9.87
C GLY A 161 -12.34 14.45 -9.86
N ARG A 162 -12.51 13.15 -9.60
CA ARG A 162 -11.43 12.15 -9.58
C ARG A 162 -11.13 11.62 -10.99
N PRO A 163 -9.90 11.21 -11.30
CA PRO A 163 -9.59 10.49 -12.53
C PRO A 163 -10.50 9.25 -12.67
N ILE A 164 -11.13 9.04 -13.82
CA ILE A 164 -11.80 7.77 -14.17
C ILE A 164 -10.71 6.78 -14.60
N LEU A 165 -10.04 6.20 -13.61
CA LEU A 165 -9.32 4.95 -13.82
C LEU A 165 -10.19 3.80 -13.29
N PRO A 166 -10.42 2.75 -14.10
CA PRO A 166 -10.97 1.50 -13.61
C PRO A 166 -10.02 0.73 -12.67
N LEU A 167 -8.81 1.27 -12.43
CA LEU A 167 -7.65 0.57 -11.87
C LEU A 167 -7.04 1.33 -10.68
N GLU A 168 -7.90 1.91 -9.83
CA GLU A 168 -7.50 2.23 -8.44
C GLU A 168 -7.28 0.96 -7.65
#